data_AF-A0A2P2FW50-F1
#
_entry.id   AF-A0A2P2FW50-F1
#
_cell.length_a   1.000
_cell.length_b   1.000
_cell.length_c   1.000
_cell.angle_alpha   90.00
_cell.angle_beta   90.00
_cell.angle_gamma   90.00
#
_symmetry.space_group_name_H-M   'P 1'
#
loop_
_entity.id
_entity.type
_entity.pdbx_description
1 polymer ?
#
loop_
_entity_poly.entity_id
_entity_poly.type
_entity_poly.pdbx_seq_one_letter_code
_entity_poly.pdbx_strand_id
1 'polypeptide(L)'
;PGVAAAGTGAVAASTGGIAAGLKVAIGVVAATAAVVGSVVVFSDASTPPPPSPPTTQQAVALKVAMKTRSGTVPGTTLPYSGDHPEVTGSTDQAWLKRVNDALTAPIDEWNRKTGPGAAKLEPERGPYKLLTKAEVRSQNERYLSVRYTHDLENKPHSTWGNGRAAVTIDLKEGKALTPAELFAPGKFTDDGLRTLAELLWPDKQQCGALSSTFPYQPLKTADLAEEPKVWLAFTPSAVEVTVDLNLLGFATACGVQDYTLPYDKLAGLLNPELVEGVTGGKPLKGTSSAPPAPGFTDVSAGALTLHLPQDWSVVSQGLEKVLVAPGCPDPKKYFNCKYVLLTDNSLQSAEQPPYRPGEFYRRSAGGRACNAAGRKDLRQEGDAVRTVSTVAPVSGASATYEEWTIQCVPRGQTGGSGETQVTQRIWFVADRQIVVMDEWRTPGVEELLRTATIS
;
A
#
# COMPACT_ATOMS: atom_id res chain seq x y z
N PRO A 1 -12.50 2.40 65.79
CA PRO A 1 -11.79 3.66 65.49
C PRO A 1 -11.93 4.01 64.00
N GLY A 2 -12.73 4.96 63.52
CA GLY A 2 -13.44 6.08 64.11
C GLY A 2 -13.58 7.11 63.00
N VAL A 3 -14.83 7.36 62.57
CA VAL A 3 -15.42 8.60 61.98
C VAL A 3 -14.81 9.17 60.68
N ALA A 4 -15.50 9.83 59.74
CA ALA A 4 -16.86 10.39 59.63
C ALA A 4 -17.16 10.66 58.12
N ALA A 5 -18.39 10.45 57.64
CA ALA A 5 -19.40 11.48 57.30
C ALA A 5 -19.23 12.14 55.91
N ALA A 6 -20.24 12.62 55.18
CA ALA A 6 -21.71 12.54 55.11
C ALA A 6 -22.13 13.49 53.95
N GLY A 7 -23.37 13.42 53.46
CA GLY A 7 -23.97 14.47 52.59
C GLY A 7 -24.70 13.93 51.35
N THR A 8 -25.90 13.34 51.43
CA THR A 8 -27.25 13.93 51.43
C THR A 8 -27.61 14.87 50.25
N GLY A 9 -28.71 14.55 49.56
CA GLY A 9 -29.42 15.46 48.66
C GLY A 9 -30.58 14.78 47.91
N ALA A 10 -31.78 14.85 48.48
CA ALA A 10 -33.04 14.36 47.92
C ALA A 10 -33.93 15.54 47.48
N VAL A 11 -34.69 15.41 46.37
CA VAL A 11 -35.90 16.21 46.06
C VAL A 11 -36.79 15.34 45.14
N ALA A 12 -37.81 14.66 45.66
CA ALA A 12 -39.22 15.06 45.82
C ALA A 12 -40.09 14.93 44.55
N ALA A 13 -41.04 13.99 44.62
CA ALA A 13 -42.16 13.83 43.70
C ALA A 13 -43.35 14.70 44.16
N SER A 14 -44.17 15.18 43.22
CA SER A 14 -45.55 15.56 43.51
C SER A 14 -46.47 15.26 42.33
N THR A 15 -47.66 14.81 42.69
CA THR A 15 -48.76 14.29 41.87
C THR A 15 -49.84 15.37 41.68
N GLY A 16 -50.51 15.38 40.52
CA GLY A 16 -51.94 15.72 40.44
C GLY A 16 -52.41 16.76 39.40
N GLY A 17 -53.36 16.35 38.54
CA GLY A 17 -54.62 17.08 38.32
C GLY A 17 -54.75 18.06 37.13
N ILE A 18 -55.75 17.81 36.28
CA ILE A 18 -56.12 18.50 35.04
C ILE A 18 -56.88 19.82 35.30
N ALA A 19 -56.61 20.89 34.55
CA ALA A 19 -57.61 21.88 34.09
C ALA A 19 -57.07 22.79 32.95
N ALA A 20 -57.94 23.11 31.99
CA ALA A 20 -57.67 23.78 30.72
C ALA A 20 -57.23 25.25 30.82
N GLY A 21 -56.42 25.72 29.86
CA GLY A 21 -56.14 27.14 29.68
C GLY A 21 -54.95 27.40 28.74
N LEU A 22 -55.25 27.66 27.46
CA LEU A 22 -54.30 28.04 26.42
C LEU A 22 -53.53 29.33 26.80
N LYS A 23 -52.21 29.24 27.05
CA LYS A 23 -51.25 30.34 26.83
C LYS A 23 -49.89 29.79 26.41
N VAL A 24 -49.44 30.28 25.26
CA VAL A 24 -48.16 30.05 24.60
C VAL A 24 -46.99 30.24 25.58
N ALA A 25 -46.13 29.23 25.70
CA ALA A 25 -44.82 29.36 26.32
C ALA A 25 -43.77 28.70 25.42
N ILE A 26 -42.83 29.54 25.00
CA ILE A 26 -41.72 29.29 24.08
C ILE A 26 -40.85 28.15 24.63
N GLY A 27 -40.76 27.04 23.90
CA GLY A 27 -39.84 25.95 24.19
C GLY A 27 -38.44 26.31 23.72
N VAL A 28 -37.57 26.70 24.65
CA VAL A 28 -36.12 26.73 24.41
C VAL A 28 -35.61 25.29 24.49
N VAL A 29 -35.36 24.68 23.34
CA VAL A 29 -34.60 23.42 23.27
C VAL A 29 -33.12 23.79 23.34
N ALA A 30 -32.52 23.52 24.49
CA ALA A 30 -31.07 23.55 24.65
C ALA A 30 -30.47 22.38 23.85
N ALA A 31 -30.04 22.64 22.62
CA ALA A 31 -29.20 21.72 21.87
C ALA A 31 -27.75 21.93 22.32
N THR A 32 -27.17 20.93 22.98
CA THR A 32 -25.73 20.81 23.19
C THR A 32 -25.06 20.65 21.82
N ALA A 33 -24.45 21.74 21.34
CA ALA A 33 -23.82 21.79 20.03
C ALA A 33 -22.52 20.98 20.02
N ALA A 34 -22.46 19.95 19.17
CA ALA A 34 -21.24 19.61 18.45
C ALA A 34 -21.17 20.54 17.22
N VAL A 35 -20.04 21.24 17.08
CA VAL A 35 -19.85 22.34 16.12
C VAL A 35 -19.88 21.83 14.68
N VAL A 36 -21.00 22.01 13.98
CA VAL A 36 -21.08 22.22 12.52
C VAL A 36 -22.18 23.26 12.29
N GLY A 37 -21.87 24.32 11.54
CA GLY A 37 -22.56 25.63 11.56
C GLY A 37 -24.09 25.60 11.48
N SER A 38 -24.74 26.36 12.37
CA SER A 38 -26.18 26.60 12.37
C SER A 38 -26.54 27.87 11.59
N VAL A 39 -27.43 27.73 10.61
CA VAL A 39 -28.16 28.83 9.99
C VAL A 39 -29.42 29.06 10.82
N VAL A 40 -29.62 30.29 11.31
CA VAL A 40 -30.88 30.70 11.96
C VAL A 40 -31.82 31.22 10.89
N VAL A 41 -32.96 30.56 10.69
CA VAL A 41 -34.03 31.00 9.80
C VAL A 41 -35.13 31.62 10.65
N PHE A 42 -35.51 32.87 10.35
CA PHE A 42 -36.72 33.50 10.88
C PHE A 42 -37.86 33.19 9.91
N SER A 43 -38.90 32.51 10.39
CA SER A 43 -40.11 32.23 9.62
C SER A 43 -41.27 33.11 10.08
N ASP A 44 -41.89 33.81 9.14
CA ASP A 44 -43.06 34.68 9.33
C ASP A 44 -44.35 33.85 9.49
N ALA A 45 -45.28 34.31 10.34
CA ALA A 45 -46.40 33.53 10.88
C ALA A 45 -47.55 33.26 9.88
N SER A 46 -47.42 33.70 8.62
CA SER A 46 -48.43 33.57 7.57
C SER A 46 -48.12 32.52 6.50
N THR A 47 -47.08 31.70 6.69
CA THR A 47 -46.68 30.67 5.72
C THR A 47 -47.09 29.29 6.22
N PRO A 48 -47.83 28.45 5.44
CA PRO A 48 -48.12 27.08 5.82
C PRO A 48 -46.81 26.34 6.14
N PRO A 49 -46.76 25.51 7.21
CA PRO A 49 -45.54 24.79 7.54
C PRO A 49 -45.11 23.96 6.33
N PRO A 50 -43.83 24.06 5.90
CA PRO A 50 -43.34 23.22 4.82
C PRO A 50 -43.56 21.76 5.20
N PRO A 51 -43.90 20.87 4.24
CA PRO A 51 -44.02 19.45 4.51
C PRO A 51 -42.74 18.99 5.20
N SER A 52 -42.89 18.28 6.32
CA SER A 52 -41.75 17.72 7.05
C SER A 52 -40.80 17.06 6.05
N PRO A 53 -39.50 17.44 6.00
CA PRO A 53 -38.56 16.80 5.12
C PRO A 53 -38.68 15.29 5.32
N PRO A 54 -38.65 14.46 4.26
CA PRO A 54 -38.56 13.03 4.45
C PRO A 54 -37.40 12.79 5.41
N THR A 55 -37.66 12.09 6.52
CA THR A 55 -36.63 11.60 7.42
C THR A 55 -35.79 10.63 6.61
N THR A 56 -34.81 11.17 5.88
CA THR A 56 -33.71 10.40 5.34
C THR A 56 -33.11 9.71 6.54
N GLN A 57 -33.37 8.41 6.67
CA GLN A 57 -32.64 7.53 7.56
C GLN A 57 -31.17 7.86 7.31
N GLN A 58 -30.53 8.55 8.27
CA GLN A 58 -29.11 8.77 8.23
C GLN A 58 -28.49 7.39 8.13
N ALA A 59 -27.96 7.07 6.95
CA ALA A 59 -27.19 5.86 6.75
C ALA A 59 -26.03 5.96 7.75
N VAL A 60 -26.13 5.22 8.84
CA VAL A 60 -25.06 5.14 9.83
C VAL A 60 -23.90 4.49 9.10
N ALA A 61 -22.87 5.27 8.78
CA ALA A 61 -21.69 4.77 8.09
C ALA A 61 -21.13 3.56 8.87
N LEU A 62 -20.96 2.44 8.16
CA LEU A 62 -20.37 1.22 8.74
C LEU A 62 -18.98 1.56 9.30
N LYS A 63 -18.70 1.09 10.51
CA LYS A 63 -17.41 1.29 11.18
C LYS A 63 -16.65 -0.02 11.19
N VAL A 64 -15.38 0.02 10.79
CA VAL A 64 -14.46 -1.11 10.84
C VAL A 64 -13.39 -0.82 11.88
N ALA A 65 -13.21 -1.70 12.85
CA ALA A 65 -12.17 -1.59 13.86
C ALA A 65 -11.37 -2.89 13.93
N MET A 66 -10.04 -2.79 14.03
CA MET A 66 -9.21 -3.96 14.25
C MET A 66 -9.38 -4.47 15.69
N LYS A 67 -9.61 -5.77 15.84
CA LYS A 67 -9.73 -6.47 17.12
C LYS A 67 -8.78 -7.65 17.15
N THR A 68 -8.37 -8.06 18.35
CA THR A 68 -7.59 -9.28 18.54
C THR A 68 -8.45 -10.29 19.28
N ARG A 69 -8.52 -11.51 18.74
CA ARG A 69 -9.15 -12.67 19.37
C ARG A 69 -8.06 -13.63 19.83
N SER A 70 -8.18 -14.13 21.05
CA SER A 70 -7.24 -15.09 21.62
C SER A 70 -7.99 -16.25 22.26
N GLY A 71 -7.34 -17.40 22.34
CA GLY A 71 -7.90 -18.59 22.97
C GLY A 71 -7.00 -19.80 22.82
N THR A 72 -7.60 -20.99 22.88
CA THR A 72 -6.92 -22.27 22.67
C THR A 72 -7.51 -22.94 21.44
N VAL A 73 -6.66 -23.56 20.61
CA VAL A 73 -7.12 -24.33 19.46
C VAL A 73 -8.02 -25.47 19.94
N PRO A 74 -9.24 -25.64 19.38
CA PRO A 74 -10.17 -26.69 19.78
C PRO A 74 -9.54 -28.08 19.82
N GLY A 75 -9.71 -28.79 20.94
CA GLY A 75 -9.18 -30.15 21.13
C GLY A 75 -7.69 -30.22 21.46
N THR A 76 -7.02 -29.09 21.73
CA THR A 76 -5.60 -29.04 22.10
C THR A 76 -5.37 -28.09 23.28
N THR A 77 -4.12 -27.98 23.75
CA THR A 77 -3.67 -26.95 24.69
C THR A 77 -2.94 -25.79 23.99
N LEU A 78 -2.86 -25.79 22.66
CA LEU A 78 -2.10 -24.83 21.89
C LEU A 78 -2.80 -23.44 21.89
N PRO A 79 -2.17 -22.39 22.43
CA PRO A 79 -2.74 -21.06 22.41
C PRO A 79 -2.73 -20.46 20.99
N TYR A 80 -3.68 -19.57 20.72
CA TYR A 80 -3.67 -18.71 19.52
C TYR A 80 -4.01 -17.26 19.87
N SER A 81 -3.57 -16.34 19.00
CA SER A 81 -3.91 -14.92 19.01
C SER A 81 -3.99 -14.42 17.57
N GLY A 82 -5.11 -13.83 17.18
CA GLY A 82 -5.35 -13.41 15.81
C GLY A 82 -6.07 -12.07 15.70
N ASP A 83 -5.50 -11.16 14.92
CA ASP A 83 -6.15 -9.91 14.54
C ASP A 83 -7.23 -10.18 13.48
N HIS A 84 -8.36 -9.49 13.62
CA HIS A 84 -9.44 -9.47 12.62
C HIS A 84 -10.15 -8.11 12.65
N PRO A 85 -10.63 -7.60 11.51
CA PRO A 85 -11.52 -6.47 11.50
C PRO A 85 -12.91 -6.87 11.98
N GLU A 86 -13.52 -6.01 12.78
CA GLU A 86 -14.90 -6.09 13.25
C GLU A 86 -15.70 -4.95 12.62
N VAL A 87 -16.80 -5.30 11.95
CA VAL A 87 -17.76 -4.37 11.37
C VAL A 87 -18.88 -4.11 12.37
N THR A 88 -19.22 -2.83 12.56
CA THR A 88 -20.30 -2.37 13.44
C THR A 88 -21.10 -1.24 12.78
N GLY A 89 -22.25 -0.89 13.37
CA GLY A 89 -23.06 0.26 12.95
C GLY A 89 -24.26 -0.06 12.05
N SER A 90 -24.46 -1.32 11.65
CA SER A 90 -25.70 -1.74 10.98
C SER A 90 -26.80 -2.06 11.98
N THR A 91 -28.05 -1.78 11.62
CA THR A 91 -29.24 -2.18 12.39
C THR A 91 -29.58 -3.66 12.18
N ASP A 92 -29.12 -4.27 11.08
CA ASP A 92 -29.30 -5.69 10.80
C ASP A 92 -28.22 -6.52 11.53
N GLN A 93 -28.60 -7.09 12.68
CA GLN A 93 -27.72 -7.92 13.50
C GLN A 93 -27.37 -9.25 12.82
N ALA A 94 -28.25 -9.81 12.00
CA ALA A 94 -27.97 -11.04 11.28
C ALA A 94 -26.93 -10.79 10.18
N TRP A 95 -27.03 -9.66 9.49
CA TRP A 95 -26.02 -9.19 8.54
C TRP A 95 -24.67 -8.96 9.22
N LEU A 96 -24.64 -8.26 10.36
CA LEU A 96 -23.40 -8.01 11.11
C LEU A 96 -22.74 -9.33 11.51
N LYS A 97 -23.53 -10.28 11.99
CA LYS A 97 -23.02 -11.60 12.34
C LYS A 97 -22.39 -12.29 11.15
N ARG A 98 -23.06 -12.35 9.99
CA ARG A 98 -22.50 -13.01 8.79
C ARG A 98 -21.18 -12.38 8.33
N VAL A 99 -21.12 -11.04 8.31
CA VAL A 99 -19.91 -10.31 7.94
C VAL A 99 -18.77 -10.59 8.92
N ASN A 100 -19.01 -10.45 10.22
CA ASN A 100 -17.98 -10.67 11.23
C ASN A 100 -17.54 -12.14 11.32
N ASP A 101 -18.47 -13.09 11.19
CA ASP A 101 -18.16 -14.51 11.09
C ASP A 101 -17.19 -14.76 9.91
N ALA A 102 -17.47 -14.20 8.74
CA ALA A 102 -16.62 -14.32 7.56
C ALA A 102 -15.23 -13.70 7.74
N LEU A 103 -15.13 -12.57 8.47
CA LEU A 103 -13.86 -11.92 8.80
C LEU A 103 -13.05 -12.69 9.86
N THR A 104 -13.69 -13.51 10.69
CA THR A 104 -13.01 -14.40 11.65
C THR A 104 -12.66 -15.78 11.07
N ALA A 105 -13.35 -16.21 10.02
CA ALA A 105 -13.20 -17.54 9.43
C ALA A 105 -11.74 -17.91 9.06
N PRO A 106 -10.89 -17.01 8.52
CA PRO A 106 -9.48 -17.34 8.26
C PRO A 106 -8.69 -17.76 9.51
N ILE A 107 -8.97 -17.17 10.67
CA ILE A 107 -8.33 -17.55 11.95
C ILE A 107 -8.79 -18.94 12.36
N ASP A 108 -10.10 -19.19 12.30
CA ASP A 108 -10.68 -20.48 12.69
C ASP A 108 -10.19 -21.61 11.76
N GLU A 109 -10.07 -21.34 10.47
CA GLU A 109 -9.54 -22.27 9.47
C GLU A 109 -8.06 -22.59 9.71
N TRP A 110 -7.23 -21.58 9.97
CA TRP A 110 -5.82 -21.78 10.32
C TRP A 110 -5.65 -22.63 11.59
N ASN A 111 -6.43 -22.31 12.62
CA ASN A 111 -6.44 -23.05 13.88
C ASN A 111 -6.84 -24.52 13.65
N ARG A 112 -7.86 -24.77 12.83
CA ARG A 112 -8.34 -26.11 12.48
C ARG A 112 -7.31 -26.92 11.69
N LYS A 113 -6.68 -26.31 10.68
CA LYS A 113 -5.74 -26.97 9.77
C LYS A 113 -4.39 -27.24 10.43
N THR A 114 -3.82 -26.24 11.10
CA THR A 114 -2.43 -26.28 11.59
C THR A 114 -2.33 -26.65 13.06
N GLY A 115 -3.30 -26.23 13.86
CA GLY A 115 -3.23 -26.36 15.31
C GLY A 115 -3.04 -27.79 15.83
N PRO A 116 -3.78 -28.82 15.36
CA PRO A 116 -3.57 -30.20 15.80
C PRO A 116 -2.18 -30.76 15.48
N GLY A 117 -1.57 -30.33 14.37
CA GLY A 117 -0.21 -30.71 14.00
C GLY A 117 0.82 -30.01 14.90
N ALA A 118 0.69 -28.69 15.06
CA ALA A 118 1.57 -27.89 15.89
C ALA A 118 1.53 -28.30 17.37
N ALA A 119 0.37 -28.71 17.88
CA ALA A 119 0.18 -29.14 19.27
C ALA A 119 0.89 -30.46 19.62
N LYS A 120 1.24 -31.29 18.62
CA LYS A 120 1.93 -32.57 18.82
C LYS A 120 3.45 -32.45 18.79
N LEU A 121 3.97 -31.27 18.49
CA LEU A 121 5.40 -31.05 18.37
C LEU A 121 5.99 -30.74 19.72
N GLU A 122 7.15 -31.33 19.97
CA GLU A 122 7.95 -30.94 21.12
C GLU A 122 8.52 -29.54 20.87
N PRO A 123 8.31 -28.59 21.81
CA PRO A 123 8.82 -27.24 21.67
C PRO A 123 10.34 -27.20 21.82
N GLU A 124 11.07 -26.88 20.74
CA GLU A 124 12.53 -26.71 20.81
C GLU A 124 12.94 -25.36 21.41
N ARG A 125 12.08 -24.34 21.28
CA ARG A 125 12.39 -22.94 21.61
C ARG A 125 11.33 -22.28 22.51
N GLY A 126 10.61 -23.08 23.30
CA GLY A 126 9.49 -22.64 24.13
C GLY A 126 8.13 -22.97 23.52
N PRO A 127 7.03 -22.75 24.26
CA PRO A 127 5.70 -23.17 23.85
C PRO A 127 5.31 -22.50 22.52
N TYR A 128 4.75 -23.29 21.61
CA TYR A 128 4.21 -22.78 20.37
C TYR A 128 2.92 -21.98 20.61
N LYS A 129 2.69 -20.98 19.77
CA LYS A 129 1.43 -20.21 19.73
C LYS A 129 1.11 -19.85 18.28
N LEU A 130 -0.14 -20.07 17.86
CA LEU A 130 -0.56 -19.63 16.53
C LEU A 130 -0.83 -18.13 16.56
N LEU A 131 -0.25 -17.42 15.59
CA LEU A 131 -0.41 -15.99 15.41
C LEU A 131 -1.14 -15.71 14.11
N THR A 132 -1.99 -14.69 14.08
CA THR A 132 -2.58 -14.17 12.84
C THR A 132 -2.58 -12.66 12.87
N LYS A 133 -2.09 -12.05 11.79
CA LYS A 133 -2.16 -10.60 11.56
C LYS A 133 -3.10 -10.34 10.40
N ALA A 134 -4.04 -9.40 10.56
CA ALA A 134 -4.96 -8.97 9.52
C ALA A 134 -4.64 -7.55 9.07
N GLU A 135 -4.78 -7.29 7.78
CA GLU A 135 -4.54 -6.00 7.15
C GLU A 135 -5.71 -5.66 6.22
N VAL A 136 -6.41 -4.54 6.48
CA VAL A 136 -7.45 -4.03 5.59
C VAL A 136 -6.79 -3.45 4.35
N ARG A 137 -7.09 -4.02 3.18
CA ARG A 137 -6.50 -3.64 1.88
C ARG A 137 -7.39 -2.65 1.13
N SER A 138 -8.70 -2.74 1.30
CA SER A 138 -9.66 -1.74 0.84
C SER A 138 -10.88 -1.71 1.75
N GLN A 139 -11.47 -0.53 1.91
CA GLN A 139 -12.76 -0.33 2.57
C GLN A 139 -13.50 0.81 1.87
N ASN A 140 -14.70 0.52 1.38
CA ASN A 140 -15.64 1.52 0.88
C ASN A 140 -17.08 1.11 1.23
N GLU A 141 -18.08 1.76 0.64
CA GLU A 141 -19.49 1.48 0.92
C GLU A 141 -19.96 0.09 0.41
N ARG A 142 -19.28 -0.47 -0.60
CA ARG A 142 -19.66 -1.74 -1.24
C ARG A 142 -18.77 -2.91 -0.83
N TYR A 143 -17.47 -2.71 -0.64
CA TYR A 143 -16.51 -3.79 -0.40
C TYR A 143 -15.56 -3.52 0.77
N LEU A 144 -15.25 -4.60 1.49
CA LEU A 144 -14.16 -4.67 2.48
C LEU A 144 -13.24 -5.83 2.09
N SER A 145 -12.00 -5.55 1.70
CA SER A 145 -10.99 -6.58 1.39
C SER A 145 -9.92 -6.60 2.48
N VAL A 146 -9.61 -7.81 2.97
CA VAL A 146 -8.71 -8.04 4.10
C VAL A 146 -7.76 -9.16 3.75
N ARG A 147 -6.48 -8.94 4.04
CA ARG A 147 -5.41 -9.93 3.90
C ARG A 147 -4.96 -10.42 5.27
N TYR A 148 -4.67 -11.71 5.39
CA TYR A 148 -4.22 -12.35 6.62
C TYR A 148 -2.88 -13.03 6.41
N THR A 149 -2.00 -12.85 7.40
CA THR A 149 -0.74 -13.59 7.54
C THR A 149 -0.83 -14.44 8.79
N HIS A 150 -0.62 -15.74 8.66
CA HIS A 150 -0.59 -16.67 9.77
C HIS A 150 0.84 -17.09 10.06
N ASP A 151 1.18 -17.15 11.35
CA ASP A 151 2.49 -17.55 11.83
C ASP A 151 2.40 -18.50 13.03
N LEU A 152 3.54 -19.04 13.41
CA LEU A 152 3.76 -19.87 14.58
C LEU A 152 4.88 -19.25 15.41
N GLU A 153 4.54 -18.74 16.59
CA GLU A 153 5.53 -18.29 17.57
C GLU A 153 6.45 -19.45 17.97
N ASN A 154 7.74 -19.17 18.15
CA ASN A 154 8.78 -20.16 18.46
C ASN A 154 8.95 -21.27 17.40
N LYS A 155 8.49 -21.07 16.17
CA LYS A 155 8.58 -22.06 15.08
C LYS A 155 9.97 -22.69 14.92
N PRO A 156 10.05 -24.02 14.62
CA PRO A 156 11.33 -24.70 14.40
C PRO A 156 12.08 -24.17 13.17
N HIS A 157 11.33 -23.76 12.15
CA HIS A 157 11.85 -23.28 10.87
C HIS A 157 11.00 -22.14 10.31
N SER A 158 11.61 -21.21 9.57
CA SER A 158 10.95 -20.00 9.06
C SER A 158 9.74 -20.28 8.18
N THR A 159 9.79 -21.37 7.41
CA THR A 159 8.75 -21.81 6.46
C THR A 159 7.43 -22.23 7.12
N TRP A 160 7.42 -22.37 8.44
CA TRP A 160 6.21 -22.68 9.22
C TRP A 160 5.31 -21.45 9.45
N GLY A 161 5.78 -20.25 9.06
CA GLY A 161 5.02 -19.00 9.08
C GLY A 161 4.43 -18.58 7.73
N ASN A 162 4.21 -19.54 6.83
CA ASN A 162 3.80 -19.28 5.46
C ASN A 162 2.28 -19.27 5.28
N GLY A 163 1.47 -19.44 6.33
CA GLY A 163 0.02 -19.43 6.18
C GLY A 163 -0.49 -18.07 5.69
N ARG A 164 -1.37 -18.08 4.69
CA ARG A 164 -1.98 -16.88 4.10
C ARG A 164 -3.47 -17.09 3.93
N ALA A 165 -4.20 -15.98 3.95
CA ALA A 165 -5.59 -15.93 3.52
C ALA A 165 -5.93 -14.53 3.02
N ALA A 166 -6.97 -14.43 2.20
CA ALA A 166 -7.60 -13.16 1.87
C ALA A 166 -9.11 -13.35 1.82
N VAL A 167 -9.85 -12.33 2.23
CA VAL A 167 -11.31 -12.31 2.21
C VAL A 167 -11.74 -10.96 1.64
N THR A 168 -12.68 -10.99 0.70
CA THR A 168 -13.36 -9.78 0.20
C THR A 168 -14.84 -9.92 0.49
N ILE A 169 -15.38 -9.02 1.30
CA ILE A 169 -16.78 -8.98 1.71
C ILE A 169 -17.53 -8.00 0.80
N ASP A 170 -18.62 -8.44 0.18
CA ASP A 170 -19.65 -7.55 -0.34
C ASP A 170 -20.49 -7.05 0.83
N LEU A 171 -20.33 -5.78 1.20
CA LEU A 171 -21.03 -5.15 2.31
C LEU A 171 -22.51 -4.90 1.99
N LYS A 172 -22.89 -4.83 0.72
CA LYS A 172 -24.30 -4.70 0.34
C LYS A 172 -25.04 -6.01 0.62
N GLU A 173 -24.44 -7.15 0.27
CA GLU A 173 -25.04 -8.47 0.48
C GLU A 173 -24.74 -9.07 1.86
N GLY A 174 -23.67 -8.60 2.52
CA GLY A 174 -23.21 -9.13 3.80
C GLY A 174 -22.63 -10.53 3.69
N LYS A 175 -21.88 -10.79 2.61
CA LYS A 175 -21.28 -12.11 2.33
C LYS A 175 -19.83 -11.96 1.87
N ALA A 176 -19.01 -12.98 2.15
CA ALA A 176 -17.72 -13.13 1.50
C ALA A 176 -17.91 -13.58 0.05
N LEU A 177 -17.17 -12.97 -0.87
CA LEU A 177 -17.11 -13.40 -2.26
C LEU A 177 -16.33 -14.72 -2.36
N THR A 178 -16.89 -15.65 -3.11
CA THR A 178 -16.22 -16.89 -3.51
C THR A 178 -15.16 -16.63 -4.57
N PRO A 179 -14.17 -17.52 -4.76
CA PRO A 179 -13.20 -17.40 -5.84
C PRO A 179 -13.85 -17.18 -7.22
N ALA A 180 -14.95 -17.88 -7.53
CA ALA A 180 -15.65 -17.70 -8.81
C ALA A 180 -16.22 -16.28 -8.99
N GLU A 181 -16.70 -15.64 -7.93
CA GLU A 181 -17.26 -14.28 -7.97
C GLU A 181 -16.18 -13.19 -8.14
N LEU A 182 -14.90 -13.49 -7.86
CA LEU A 182 -13.78 -12.58 -8.08
C LEU A 182 -13.45 -12.41 -9.57
N PHE A 183 -13.80 -13.39 -10.40
CA PHE A 183 -13.49 -13.41 -11.83
C PHE A 183 -14.73 -13.08 -12.67
N ALA A 184 -14.50 -12.60 -13.89
CA ALA A 184 -15.61 -12.35 -14.81
C ALA A 184 -16.36 -13.67 -15.11
N PRO A 185 -17.63 -13.62 -15.49
CA PRO A 185 -18.39 -14.81 -15.86
C PRO A 185 -17.63 -15.69 -16.86
N GLY A 186 -17.43 -16.96 -16.52
CA GLY A 186 -16.69 -17.93 -17.35
C GLY A 186 -15.16 -17.81 -17.31
N LYS A 187 -14.59 -16.92 -16.49
CA LYS A 187 -13.14 -16.72 -16.37
C LYS A 187 -12.51 -17.42 -15.17
N PHE A 188 -13.29 -17.85 -14.19
CA PHE A 188 -12.81 -18.78 -13.15
C PHE A 188 -12.72 -20.21 -13.72
N THR A 189 -11.71 -20.43 -14.55
CA THR A 189 -11.39 -21.70 -15.22
C THR A 189 -9.88 -21.91 -15.20
N ASP A 190 -9.41 -23.12 -15.46
CA ASP A 190 -7.97 -23.41 -15.56
C ASP A 190 -7.27 -22.57 -16.64
N ASP A 191 -7.94 -22.25 -17.75
CA ASP A 191 -7.39 -21.37 -18.79
C ASP A 191 -7.33 -19.91 -18.33
N GLY A 192 -8.34 -19.44 -17.58
CA GLY A 192 -8.31 -18.11 -16.97
C GLY A 192 -7.19 -17.98 -15.93
N LEU A 193 -6.97 -19.02 -15.12
CA LEU A 193 -5.89 -19.03 -14.14
C LEU A 193 -4.52 -19.29 -14.75
N ARG A 194 -4.43 -19.99 -15.89
CA ARG A 194 -3.21 -19.98 -16.71
C ARG A 194 -2.89 -18.57 -17.20
N THR A 195 -3.89 -17.81 -17.64
CA THR A 195 -3.69 -16.41 -18.04
C THR A 195 -3.19 -15.57 -16.87
N LEU A 196 -3.74 -15.76 -15.66
CA LEU A 196 -3.22 -15.13 -14.45
C LEU A 196 -1.75 -15.50 -14.20
N ALA A 197 -1.42 -16.79 -14.28
CA ALA A 197 -0.07 -17.29 -14.08
C ALA A 197 0.93 -16.68 -15.07
N GLU A 198 0.53 -16.48 -16.33
CA GLU A 198 1.36 -15.83 -17.36
C GLU A 198 1.59 -14.34 -17.08
N LEU A 199 0.65 -13.65 -16.41
CA LEU A 199 0.86 -12.28 -15.95
C LEU A 199 1.81 -12.20 -14.76
N LEU A 200 1.78 -13.20 -13.87
CA LEU A 200 2.66 -13.27 -12.69
C LEU A 200 4.10 -13.69 -13.06
N TRP A 201 4.23 -14.64 -14.00
CA TRP A 201 5.49 -15.25 -14.42
C TRP A 201 5.61 -15.29 -15.95
N PRO A 202 5.80 -14.13 -16.61
CA PRO A 202 5.85 -14.06 -18.08
C PRO A 202 7.01 -14.85 -18.70
N ASP A 203 8.11 -15.01 -17.95
CA ASP A 203 9.27 -15.84 -18.31
C ASP A 203 9.16 -17.29 -17.83
N LYS A 204 8.03 -17.64 -17.21
CA LYS A 204 7.72 -18.94 -16.62
C LYS A 204 8.65 -19.33 -15.45
N GLN A 205 9.31 -18.36 -14.81
CA GLN A 205 10.18 -18.58 -13.65
C GLN A 205 9.43 -18.34 -12.34
N GLN A 206 8.91 -19.43 -11.75
CA GLN A 206 8.23 -19.36 -10.45
C GLN A 206 9.21 -19.35 -9.27
N CYS A 207 10.29 -20.14 -9.36
CA CYS A 207 11.28 -20.25 -8.29
C CYS A 207 12.71 -20.17 -8.84
N GLY A 208 13.05 -18.99 -9.37
CA GLY A 208 14.32 -18.74 -10.04
C GLY A 208 14.39 -19.33 -11.45
N ALA A 209 15.60 -19.40 -12.00
CA ALA A 209 15.84 -19.83 -13.37
C ALA A 209 15.19 -21.19 -13.67
N LEU A 210 14.59 -21.31 -14.86
CA LEU A 210 13.99 -22.55 -15.34
C LEU A 210 15.01 -23.69 -15.23
N SER A 211 14.73 -24.66 -14.36
CA SER A 211 15.52 -25.87 -14.20
C SER A 211 14.60 -27.08 -14.28
N SER A 212 15.15 -28.23 -14.66
CA SER A 212 14.40 -29.50 -14.70
C SER A 212 13.81 -29.91 -13.35
N THR A 213 14.32 -29.34 -12.25
CA THR A 213 13.90 -29.63 -10.89
C THR A 213 12.56 -28.96 -10.53
N PHE A 214 12.26 -27.80 -11.12
CA PHE A 214 11.05 -27.03 -10.84
C PHE A 214 10.40 -26.58 -12.14
N PRO A 215 9.75 -27.50 -12.88
CA PRO A 215 9.06 -27.14 -14.11
C PRO A 215 7.95 -26.12 -13.83
N TYR A 216 7.70 -25.23 -14.78
CA TYR A 216 6.58 -24.29 -14.73
C TYR A 216 5.26 -25.02 -14.52
N GLN A 217 4.49 -24.57 -13.53
CA GLN A 217 3.16 -25.08 -13.21
C GLN A 217 2.13 -23.96 -13.31
N PRO A 218 1.22 -23.98 -14.31
CA PRO A 218 0.16 -22.99 -14.38
C PRO A 218 -0.82 -23.20 -13.21
N LEU A 219 -1.43 -22.09 -12.76
CA LEU A 219 -2.46 -22.11 -11.74
C LEU A 219 -3.74 -22.79 -12.24
N LYS A 220 -4.45 -23.44 -11.32
CA LYS A 220 -5.72 -24.15 -11.54
C LYS A 220 -6.80 -23.67 -10.58
N THR A 221 -8.07 -23.92 -10.88
CA THR A 221 -9.18 -23.48 -10.02
C THR A 221 -9.10 -24.03 -8.60
N ALA A 222 -8.61 -25.27 -8.46
CA ALA A 222 -8.38 -25.91 -7.17
C ALA A 222 -7.40 -25.14 -6.27
N ASP A 223 -6.44 -24.41 -6.86
CA ASP A 223 -5.45 -23.62 -6.13
C ASP A 223 -6.04 -22.36 -5.47
N LEU A 224 -7.29 -22.01 -5.79
CA LEU A 224 -8.03 -20.90 -5.15
C LEU A 224 -9.23 -21.40 -4.34
N ALA A 225 -9.88 -22.51 -4.73
CA ALA A 225 -11.18 -22.92 -4.18
C ALA A 225 -11.15 -24.07 -3.18
N GLU A 226 -10.35 -25.12 -3.42
CA GLU A 226 -10.42 -26.36 -2.65
C GLU A 226 -9.28 -26.45 -1.63
N GLU A 227 -8.06 -26.26 -2.12
CA GLU A 227 -6.86 -26.18 -1.31
C GLU A 227 -6.17 -24.86 -1.64
N PRO A 228 -6.59 -23.74 -1.04
CA PRO A 228 -6.06 -22.44 -1.42
C PRO A 228 -4.53 -22.39 -1.26
N LYS A 229 -3.86 -22.07 -2.37
CA LYS A 229 -2.43 -21.78 -2.52
C LYS A 229 -2.22 -20.39 -3.10
N VAL A 230 -3.30 -19.79 -3.62
CA VAL A 230 -3.34 -18.45 -4.19
C VAL A 230 -4.45 -17.67 -3.53
N TRP A 231 -4.16 -16.44 -3.11
CA TRP A 231 -5.11 -15.54 -2.47
C TRP A 231 -5.09 -14.18 -3.13
N LEU A 232 -6.27 -13.61 -3.38
CA LEU A 232 -6.43 -12.31 -4.00
C LEU A 232 -7.00 -11.33 -2.96
N ALA A 233 -6.26 -10.27 -2.68
CA ALA A 233 -6.75 -9.13 -1.94
C ALA A 233 -6.87 -7.92 -2.87
N PHE A 234 -7.87 -7.09 -2.65
CA PHE A 234 -8.20 -5.98 -3.54
C PHE A 234 -7.87 -4.67 -2.85
N THR A 235 -7.17 -3.79 -3.55
CA THR A 235 -6.92 -2.41 -3.14
C THR A 235 -7.65 -1.46 -4.10
N PRO A 236 -7.77 -0.16 -3.79
CA PRO A 236 -8.37 0.78 -4.73
C PRO A 236 -7.66 0.89 -6.09
N SER A 237 -6.38 0.50 -6.19
CA SER A 237 -5.56 0.69 -7.39
C SER A 237 -5.11 -0.60 -8.09
N ALA A 238 -5.05 -1.72 -7.37
CA ALA A 238 -4.50 -2.98 -7.87
C ALA A 238 -5.08 -4.20 -7.14
N VAL A 239 -4.83 -5.38 -7.70
CA VAL A 239 -4.99 -6.66 -7.01
C VAL A 239 -3.65 -7.10 -6.46
N GLU A 240 -3.63 -7.46 -5.19
CA GLU A 240 -2.51 -8.14 -4.55
C GLU A 240 -2.73 -9.65 -4.62
N VAL A 241 -1.83 -10.35 -5.29
CA VAL A 241 -1.87 -11.81 -5.44
C VAL A 241 -0.76 -12.41 -4.58
N THR A 242 -1.15 -13.19 -3.59
CA THR A 242 -0.21 -13.98 -2.78
C THR A 242 -0.23 -15.42 -3.27
N VAL A 243 0.96 -16.00 -3.50
CA VAL A 243 1.14 -17.39 -3.95
C VAL A 243 2.05 -18.12 -2.98
N ASP A 244 1.59 -19.23 -2.41
CA ASP A 244 2.45 -20.17 -1.68
C ASP A 244 3.00 -21.21 -2.64
N LEU A 245 4.24 -21.00 -3.09
CA LEU A 245 4.89 -21.91 -4.02
C LEU A 245 5.21 -23.27 -3.40
N ASN A 246 5.40 -23.34 -2.08
CA ASN A 246 5.62 -24.62 -1.42
C ASN A 246 4.36 -25.49 -1.50
N LEU A 247 3.18 -24.91 -1.30
CA LEU A 247 1.91 -25.64 -1.49
C LEU A 247 1.65 -26.01 -2.96
N LEU A 248 2.25 -25.29 -3.92
CA LEU A 248 2.27 -25.66 -5.34
C LEU A 248 3.32 -26.74 -5.68
N GLY A 249 4.02 -27.29 -4.68
CA GLY A 249 4.98 -28.38 -4.86
C GLY A 249 6.40 -27.93 -5.23
N PHE A 250 6.71 -26.64 -5.12
CA PHE A 250 8.07 -26.13 -5.27
C PHE A 250 8.88 -26.30 -3.97
N ALA A 251 10.19 -26.08 -4.04
CA ALA A 251 11.03 -26.15 -2.85
C ALA A 251 10.58 -25.15 -1.77
N THR A 252 10.81 -25.51 -0.51
CA THR A 252 10.51 -24.65 0.65
C THR A 252 11.23 -23.30 0.59
N ALA A 253 12.39 -23.23 -0.08
CA ALA A 253 13.14 -22.00 -0.31
C ALA A 253 12.42 -20.99 -1.23
N CYS A 254 11.49 -21.47 -2.07
CA CYS A 254 10.68 -20.61 -2.94
C CYS A 254 9.66 -19.78 -2.13
N GLY A 255 9.23 -20.32 -0.99
CA GLY A 255 8.41 -19.64 0.00
C GLY A 255 7.08 -19.12 -0.52
N VAL A 256 6.62 -18.04 0.09
CA VAL A 256 5.43 -17.28 -0.32
C VAL A 256 5.89 -16.07 -1.12
N GLN A 257 5.26 -15.83 -2.26
CA GLN A 257 5.52 -14.68 -3.11
C GLN A 257 4.29 -13.78 -3.17
N ASP A 258 4.53 -12.47 -3.19
CA ASP A 258 3.50 -11.46 -3.30
C ASP A 258 3.69 -10.67 -4.59
N TYR A 259 2.60 -10.45 -5.31
CA TYR A 259 2.54 -9.73 -6.57
C TYR A 259 1.50 -8.63 -6.47
N THR A 260 1.76 -7.52 -7.15
CA THR A 260 0.79 -6.44 -7.30
C THR A 260 0.52 -6.25 -8.78
N LEU A 261 -0.72 -6.48 -9.20
CA LEU A 261 -1.14 -6.37 -10.60
C LEU A 261 -2.16 -5.24 -10.73
N PRO A 262 -1.89 -4.23 -11.57
CA PRO A 262 -2.85 -3.16 -11.79
C PRO A 262 -4.07 -3.69 -12.56
N TYR A 263 -5.25 -3.11 -12.31
CA TYR A 263 -6.52 -3.62 -12.82
C TYR A 263 -6.61 -3.66 -14.35
N ASP A 264 -5.89 -2.81 -15.06
CA ASP A 264 -5.83 -2.79 -16.53
C ASP A 264 -5.16 -4.06 -17.09
N LYS A 265 -4.16 -4.62 -16.40
CA LYS A 265 -3.53 -5.90 -16.77
C LYS A 265 -4.43 -7.09 -16.53
N LEU A 266 -5.39 -6.95 -15.61
CA LEU A 266 -6.38 -7.96 -15.27
C LEU A 266 -7.73 -7.72 -15.96
N ALA A 267 -7.79 -6.77 -16.89
CA ALA A 267 -8.98 -6.45 -17.64
C ALA A 267 -9.46 -7.68 -18.43
N GLY A 268 -10.74 -8.03 -18.25
CA GLY A 268 -11.35 -9.21 -18.88
C GLY A 268 -11.09 -10.53 -18.16
N LEU A 269 -10.27 -10.55 -17.10
CA LEU A 269 -10.12 -11.71 -16.21
C LEU A 269 -10.97 -11.54 -14.93
N LEU A 270 -10.88 -10.37 -14.30
CA LEU A 270 -11.64 -10.05 -13.08
C LEU A 270 -13.08 -9.66 -13.36
N ASN A 271 -13.94 -9.85 -12.36
CA ASN A 271 -15.32 -9.40 -12.41
C ASN A 271 -15.37 -7.86 -12.53
N PRO A 272 -15.91 -7.30 -13.64
CA PRO A 272 -15.90 -5.85 -13.85
C PRO A 272 -16.70 -5.09 -12.78
N GLU A 273 -17.79 -5.66 -12.25
CA GLU A 273 -18.56 -5.01 -11.19
C GLU A 273 -17.81 -4.96 -9.85
N LEU A 274 -17.02 -5.99 -9.57
CA LEU A 274 -16.13 -6.01 -8.41
C LEU A 274 -15.07 -4.92 -8.56
N VAL A 275 -14.41 -4.86 -9.71
CA VAL A 275 -13.38 -3.85 -9.99
C VAL A 275 -13.96 -2.44 -9.89
N GLU A 276 -15.11 -2.19 -10.52
CA GLU A 276 -15.81 -0.90 -10.42
C GLU A 276 -16.15 -0.56 -8.96
N GLY A 277 -16.71 -1.51 -8.21
CA GLY A 277 -17.09 -1.27 -6.83
C GLY A 277 -15.92 -1.08 -5.88
N VAL A 278 -14.80 -1.79 -6.05
CA VAL A 278 -13.60 -1.60 -5.21
C VAL A 278 -12.91 -0.26 -5.53
N THR A 279 -12.89 0.14 -6.80
CA THR A 279 -12.28 1.41 -7.26
C THR A 279 -13.20 2.61 -7.02
N GLY A 280 -14.45 2.38 -6.62
CA GLY A 280 -15.46 3.42 -6.38
C GLY A 280 -15.92 4.12 -7.66
N GLY A 281 -15.93 3.39 -8.79
CA GLY A 281 -16.31 3.91 -10.11
C GLY A 281 -15.36 4.97 -10.66
N LYS A 282 -14.23 5.23 -9.98
CA LYS A 282 -13.21 6.15 -10.50
C LYS A 282 -12.62 5.52 -11.75
N PRO A 283 -12.59 6.23 -12.89
CA PRO A 283 -12.00 5.69 -14.11
C PRO A 283 -10.58 5.23 -13.79
N LEU A 284 -10.30 3.97 -14.12
CA LEU A 284 -8.98 3.34 -14.09
C LEU A 284 -8.06 4.06 -15.09
N LYS A 285 -7.73 5.32 -14.84
CA LYS A 285 -6.51 5.91 -15.40
C LYS A 285 -5.38 5.22 -14.66
N GLY A 286 -4.53 4.51 -15.40
CA GLY A 286 -3.41 3.69 -14.90
C GLY A 286 -2.31 4.46 -14.17
N THR A 287 -2.67 5.24 -13.17
CA THR A 287 -1.79 5.99 -12.27
C THR A 287 -2.51 6.12 -10.94
N SER A 288 -2.18 5.28 -9.97
CA SER A 288 -2.62 5.52 -8.59
C SER A 288 -1.51 5.13 -7.63
N SER A 289 -0.70 6.13 -7.28
CA SER A 289 0.00 6.18 -6.00
C SER A 289 -1.04 6.20 -4.87
N ALA A 290 -0.84 5.37 -3.85
CA ALA A 290 -1.53 5.51 -2.57
C ALA A 290 -1.29 6.93 -2.01
N PRO A 291 -2.18 7.49 -1.16
CA PRO A 291 -1.88 8.73 -0.46
C PRO A 291 -0.57 8.58 0.32
N PRO A 292 0.36 9.54 0.24
CA PRO A 292 1.62 9.47 0.97
C PRO A 292 1.36 9.26 2.47
N ALA A 293 2.20 8.45 3.10
CA ALA A 293 2.21 8.36 4.56
C ALA A 293 2.36 9.79 5.15
N PRO A 294 1.66 10.12 6.26
CA PRO A 294 1.81 11.42 6.89
C PRO A 294 3.30 11.73 7.16
N GLY A 295 3.78 12.88 6.68
CA GLY A 295 5.20 13.26 6.82
C GLY A 295 6.05 13.08 5.57
N PHE A 296 5.47 12.64 4.44
CA PHE A 296 6.17 12.50 3.17
C PHE A 296 5.53 13.31 2.03
N THR A 297 6.34 13.70 1.06
CA THR A 297 5.94 14.34 -0.20
C THR A 297 6.31 13.42 -1.35
N ASP A 298 5.32 13.05 -2.16
CA ASP A 298 5.55 12.20 -3.32
C ASP A 298 6.11 12.99 -4.49
N VAL A 299 7.16 12.46 -5.11
CA VAL A 299 7.77 13.02 -6.31
C VAL A 299 7.90 11.95 -7.37
N SER A 300 7.18 12.14 -8.48
CA SER A 300 7.18 11.18 -9.57
C SER A 300 8.00 11.64 -10.77
N ALA A 301 8.64 10.67 -11.43
CA ALA A 301 9.15 10.81 -12.79
C ALA A 301 8.98 9.48 -13.54
N GLY A 302 8.18 9.52 -14.61
CA GLY A 302 7.78 8.32 -15.32
C GLY A 302 7.05 7.37 -14.38
N ALA A 303 7.48 6.11 -14.37
CA ALA A 303 6.89 5.09 -13.50
C ALA A 303 7.36 5.13 -12.04
N LEU A 304 8.43 5.88 -11.70
CA LEU A 304 8.94 5.97 -10.33
C LEU A 304 8.22 7.06 -9.54
N THR A 305 7.84 6.76 -8.30
CA THR A 305 7.47 7.74 -7.28
C THR A 305 8.35 7.58 -6.05
N LEU A 306 9.02 8.66 -5.66
CA LEU A 306 9.83 8.75 -4.44
C LEU A 306 9.00 9.37 -3.32
N HIS A 307 9.07 8.79 -2.13
CA HIS A 307 8.41 9.30 -0.92
C HIS A 307 9.42 10.14 -0.11
N LEU A 308 9.50 11.44 -0.41
CA LEU A 308 10.49 12.32 0.20
C LEU A 308 10.08 12.74 1.62
N PRO A 309 10.98 12.73 2.61
CA PRO A 309 10.73 13.39 3.88
C PRO A 309 10.45 14.90 3.71
N GLN A 310 9.70 15.49 4.64
CA GLN A 310 9.26 16.91 4.56
C GLN A 310 10.38 17.96 4.46
N ASP A 311 11.61 17.63 4.86
CA ASP A 311 12.75 18.54 4.85
C ASP A 311 13.53 18.51 3.51
N TRP A 312 13.14 17.66 2.57
CA TRP A 312 13.63 17.69 1.20
C TRP A 312 12.87 18.72 0.37
N SER A 313 13.57 19.31 -0.61
CA SER A 313 12.97 20.26 -1.55
C SER A 313 13.04 19.72 -2.98
N VAL A 314 12.04 20.07 -3.79
CA VAL A 314 11.94 19.63 -5.18
C VAL A 314 11.99 20.85 -6.10
N VAL A 315 12.92 20.85 -7.03
CA VAL A 315 13.03 21.88 -8.08
C VAL A 315 12.93 21.18 -9.43
N SER A 316 12.07 21.69 -10.32
CA SER A 316 11.99 21.17 -11.70
C SER A 316 12.96 21.94 -12.60
N GLN A 317 13.75 21.22 -13.40
CA GLN A 317 14.68 21.77 -14.37
C GLN A 317 14.48 21.08 -15.73
N GLY A 318 13.61 21.66 -16.56
CA GLY A 318 13.19 21.02 -17.82
C GLY A 318 12.55 19.66 -17.54
N LEU A 319 13.09 18.60 -18.13
CA LEU A 319 12.70 17.21 -17.98
C LEU A 319 13.26 16.52 -16.72
N GLU A 320 14.10 17.20 -15.94
CA GLU A 320 14.70 16.66 -14.71
C GLU A 320 13.97 17.16 -13.45
N LYS A 321 13.84 16.29 -12.46
CA LYS A 321 13.47 16.65 -11.09
C LYS A 321 14.73 16.68 -10.23
N VAL A 322 15.03 17.83 -9.65
CA VAL A 322 16.14 18.04 -8.72
C VAL A 322 15.63 17.90 -7.30
N LEU A 323 16.09 16.88 -6.58
CA LEU A 323 15.74 16.58 -5.20
C LEU A 323 16.85 17.10 -4.31
N VAL A 324 16.63 18.22 -3.66
CA VAL A 324 17.62 18.91 -2.83
C VAL A 324 17.52 18.37 -1.41
N ALA A 325 18.64 17.85 -0.91
CA ALA A 325 18.72 17.29 0.42
C ALA A 325 18.57 18.36 1.51
N PRO A 326 18.22 17.96 2.75
CA PRO A 326 18.07 18.87 3.88
C PRO A 326 19.36 19.65 4.19
N GLY A 327 19.21 20.83 4.79
CA GLY A 327 20.33 21.70 5.20
C GLY A 327 20.85 22.65 4.11
N CYS A 328 20.19 22.71 2.94
CA CYS A 328 20.48 23.68 1.90
C CYS A 328 19.90 25.08 2.28
N PRO A 329 20.72 26.15 2.36
CA PRO A 329 20.21 27.49 2.72
C PRO A 329 19.23 28.10 1.72
N ASP A 330 19.38 27.77 0.43
CA ASP A 330 18.50 28.22 -0.64
C ASP A 330 18.28 27.09 -1.66
N PRO A 331 17.28 26.21 -1.45
CA PRO A 331 17.00 25.08 -2.33
C PRO A 331 16.67 25.48 -3.76
N LYS A 332 16.22 26.72 -4.01
CA LYS A 332 15.98 27.23 -5.37
C LYS A 332 17.29 27.45 -6.12
N LYS A 333 18.40 27.68 -5.40
CA LYS A 333 19.78 27.76 -5.92
C LYS A 333 20.55 26.47 -5.61
N TYR A 334 19.92 25.33 -5.93
CA TYR A 334 20.41 23.98 -5.63
C TYR A 334 21.83 23.67 -6.13
N PHE A 335 22.38 24.41 -7.09
CA PHE A 335 23.74 24.22 -7.61
C PHE A 335 24.86 24.36 -6.55
N ASN A 336 24.54 24.85 -5.34
CA ASN A 336 25.44 24.90 -4.19
C ASN A 336 25.13 23.85 -3.11
N CYS A 337 24.18 22.94 -3.37
CA CYS A 337 23.62 22.04 -2.38
C CYS A 337 23.76 20.59 -2.84
N LYS A 338 23.69 19.67 -1.88
CA LYS A 338 23.61 18.25 -2.20
C LYS A 338 22.25 17.97 -2.83
N TYR A 339 22.24 17.33 -3.98
CA TYR A 339 21.01 16.98 -4.69
C TYR A 339 21.13 15.68 -5.45
N VAL A 340 19.97 15.09 -5.72
CA VAL A 340 19.79 13.94 -6.61
C VAL A 340 18.97 14.39 -7.80
N LEU A 341 19.27 13.86 -8.98
CA LEU A 341 18.42 14.01 -10.14
C LEU A 341 17.58 12.77 -10.37
N LEU A 342 16.31 12.99 -10.65
CA LEU A 342 15.36 11.98 -11.04
C LEU A 342 14.77 12.34 -12.41
N THR A 343 14.77 11.38 -13.33
CA THR A 343 14.24 11.59 -14.69
C THR A 343 13.52 10.38 -15.26
N ASP A 344 12.43 10.68 -15.98
CA ASP A 344 11.85 9.82 -17.01
C ASP A 344 12.67 9.91 -18.31
N ASN A 345 13.37 8.83 -18.64
CA ASN A 345 14.22 8.70 -19.80
C ASN A 345 13.46 8.50 -21.11
N SER A 346 12.15 8.23 -21.05
CA SER A 346 11.30 8.19 -22.26
C SER A 346 11.05 9.60 -22.82
N LEU A 347 11.22 10.64 -21.99
CA LEU A 347 11.12 12.03 -22.39
C LEU A 347 12.48 12.56 -22.86
N GLN A 348 12.47 13.31 -23.97
CA GLN A 348 13.67 13.94 -24.53
C GLN A 348 13.37 15.27 -25.21
N SER A 349 14.36 16.17 -25.22
CA SER A 349 14.38 17.37 -26.04
C SER A 349 15.77 17.56 -26.66
N ALA A 350 15.93 18.56 -27.54
CA ALA A 350 17.24 18.90 -28.10
C ALA A 350 18.23 19.33 -27.01
N GLU A 351 17.75 20.02 -25.98
CA GLU A 351 18.52 20.48 -24.83
C GLU A 351 18.76 19.38 -23.80
N GLN A 352 17.84 18.40 -23.73
CA GLN A 352 17.90 17.28 -22.79
C GLN A 352 17.68 15.93 -23.49
N PRO A 353 18.72 15.39 -24.17
CA PRO A 353 18.65 14.09 -24.81
C PRO A 353 18.47 12.97 -23.76
N PRO A 354 18.02 11.78 -24.17
CA PRO A 354 17.90 10.65 -23.26
C PRO A 354 19.28 10.22 -22.77
N TYR A 355 19.33 9.72 -21.54
CA TYR A 355 20.47 8.99 -21.01
C TYR A 355 20.72 7.74 -21.84
N ARG A 356 22.01 7.46 -22.07
CA ARG A 356 22.50 6.28 -22.78
C ARG A 356 23.11 5.30 -21.77
N PRO A 357 22.53 4.11 -21.60
CA PRO A 357 23.07 3.11 -20.68
C PRO A 357 24.50 2.73 -21.02
N GLY A 358 25.36 2.62 -20.01
CA GLY A 358 26.79 2.34 -20.19
C GLY A 358 27.65 3.57 -20.50
N GLU A 359 27.07 4.77 -20.48
CA GLU A 359 27.77 6.05 -20.46
C GLU A 359 27.52 6.75 -19.11
N PHE A 360 28.34 7.75 -18.77
CA PHE A 360 28.05 8.62 -17.64
C PHE A 360 26.86 9.54 -17.95
N TYR A 361 26.23 10.10 -16.91
CA TYR A 361 25.00 10.86 -17.06
C TYR A 361 25.24 12.22 -17.75
N ARG A 362 24.76 12.34 -19.00
CA ARG A 362 24.91 13.54 -19.85
C ARG A 362 23.60 13.94 -20.56
N ARG A 363 22.54 14.19 -19.80
CA ARG A 363 21.25 14.68 -20.34
C ARG A 363 21.19 16.20 -20.51
N SER A 364 22.30 16.91 -20.56
CA SER A 364 22.33 18.36 -20.86
C SER A 364 23.20 18.57 -22.10
N ALA A 365 22.62 19.08 -23.18
CA ALA A 365 23.35 19.36 -24.42
C ALA A 365 24.50 20.36 -24.21
N GLY A 366 24.38 21.26 -23.23
CA GLY A 366 25.43 22.21 -22.85
C GLY A 366 26.46 21.66 -21.85
N GLY A 367 26.43 20.36 -21.57
CA GLY A 367 27.21 19.73 -20.51
C GLY A 367 26.71 20.08 -19.11
N ARG A 368 27.19 19.34 -18.11
CA ARG A 368 26.89 19.58 -16.68
C ARG A 368 28.05 20.29 -16.02
N ALA A 369 27.75 21.21 -15.10
CA ALA A 369 28.79 21.88 -14.30
C ALA A 369 29.34 20.93 -13.21
N CYS A 370 30.58 21.12 -12.77
CA CYS A 370 31.17 20.35 -11.68
C CYS A 370 30.79 20.91 -10.30
N ASN A 371 29.49 20.98 -10.04
CA ASN A 371 28.93 21.58 -8.82
C ASN A 371 29.38 20.83 -7.56
N ALA A 372 29.40 19.50 -7.58
CA ALA A 372 29.84 18.67 -6.45
C ALA A 372 31.30 18.91 -6.04
N ALA A 373 32.15 19.34 -6.99
CA ALA A 373 33.54 19.73 -6.72
C ALA A 373 33.70 21.23 -6.43
N GLY A 374 32.60 22.00 -6.32
CA GLY A 374 32.63 23.45 -6.10
C GLY A 374 33.11 24.26 -7.31
N ARG A 375 33.21 23.66 -8.50
CA ARG A 375 33.78 24.28 -9.71
C ARG A 375 32.73 24.50 -10.80
N LYS A 376 31.98 25.60 -10.68
CA LYS A 376 30.92 25.98 -11.62
C LYS A 376 31.44 26.46 -12.98
N ASP A 377 32.70 26.86 -13.00
CA ASP A 377 33.44 27.27 -14.20
C ASP A 377 33.86 26.07 -15.07
N LEU A 378 33.89 24.86 -14.50
CA LEU A 378 34.24 23.62 -15.19
C LEU A 378 33.00 22.79 -15.56
N ARG A 379 33.19 21.90 -16.53
CA ARG A 379 32.19 21.00 -17.09
C ARG A 379 32.63 19.54 -17.00
N GLN A 380 31.66 18.66 -16.79
CA GLN A 380 31.82 17.20 -16.76
C GLN A 380 31.91 16.67 -18.21
N GLU A 381 32.98 17.05 -18.90
CA GLU A 381 33.20 16.83 -20.34
C GLU A 381 34.61 16.28 -20.66
N GLY A 382 35.43 16.03 -19.63
CA GLY A 382 36.75 15.43 -19.77
C GLY A 382 36.69 13.91 -19.82
N ASP A 383 37.84 13.27 -19.61
CA ASP A 383 37.91 11.81 -19.58
C ASP A 383 37.02 11.23 -18.46
N ALA A 384 36.35 10.12 -18.74
CA ALA A 384 35.47 9.46 -17.79
C ALA A 384 35.82 7.98 -17.70
N VAL A 385 35.91 7.46 -16.47
CA VAL A 385 36.22 6.07 -16.19
C VAL A 385 35.12 5.48 -15.32
N ARG A 386 34.48 4.41 -15.79
CA ARG A 386 33.55 3.63 -14.98
C ARG A 386 34.34 2.85 -13.94
N THR A 387 34.10 3.15 -12.66
CA THR A 387 34.79 2.53 -11.53
C THR A 387 33.98 1.39 -10.92
N VAL A 388 32.65 1.42 -11.06
CA VAL A 388 31.74 0.38 -10.58
C VAL A 388 30.67 0.09 -11.64
N SER A 389 30.32 -1.18 -11.79
CA SER A 389 29.19 -1.64 -12.61
C SER A 389 28.59 -2.88 -11.94
N THR A 390 27.39 -2.77 -11.39
CA THR A 390 26.67 -3.86 -10.73
C THR A 390 25.16 -3.67 -10.87
N VAL A 391 24.36 -4.47 -10.18
CA VAL A 391 22.91 -4.33 -10.06
C VAL A 391 22.59 -3.83 -8.65
N ALA A 392 21.63 -2.90 -8.55
CA ALA A 392 21.09 -2.42 -7.28
C ALA A 392 19.56 -2.38 -7.32
N PRO A 393 18.87 -2.59 -6.18
CA PRO A 393 17.42 -2.54 -6.13
C PRO A 393 16.89 -1.10 -6.14
N VAL A 394 15.80 -0.87 -6.86
CA VAL A 394 14.98 0.36 -6.82
C VAL A 394 13.52 -0.07 -6.75
N SER A 395 12.82 0.15 -5.62
CA SER A 395 11.44 -0.31 -5.41
C SER A 395 11.22 -1.80 -5.73
N GLY A 396 12.19 -2.66 -5.41
CA GLY A 396 12.15 -4.08 -5.75
C GLY A 396 12.45 -4.42 -7.23
N ALA A 397 12.51 -3.43 -8.13
CA ALA A 397 13.02 -3.61 -9.48
C ALA A 397 14.56 -3.66 -9.49
N SER A 398 15.14 -4.36 -10.47
CA SER A 398 16.58 -4.38 -10.69
C SER A 398 17.01 -3.18 -11.53
N ALA A 399 17.87 -2.32 -10.98
CA ALA A 399 18.51 -1.24 -11.72
C ALA A 399 19.97 -1.58 -12.04
N THR A 400 20.44 -1.20 -13.21
CA THR A 400 21.88 -1.12 -13.46
C THR A 400 22.45 0.02 -12.60
N TYR A 401 23.41 -0.31 -11.74
CA TYR A 401 24.13 0.65 -10.91
C TYR A 401 25.54 0.85 -11.44
N GLU A 402 25.88 2.10 -11.76
CA GLU A 402 27.21 2.47 -12.22
C GLU A 402 27.78 3.63 -11.40
N GLU A 403 29.08 3.56 -11.10
CA GLU A 403 29.85 4.72 -10.65
C GLU A 403 30.83 5.14 -11.73
N TRP A 404 30.90 6.44 -11.99
CA TRP A 404 31.78 7.05 -12.97
C TRP A 404 32.62 8.13 -12.32
N THR A 405 33.94 8.07 -12.48
CA THR A 405 34.85 9.17 -12.16
C THR A 405 35.09 9.99 -13.42
N ILE A 406 34.74 11.27 -13.38
CA ILE A 406 34.72 12.15 -14.55
C ILE A 406 35.63 13.35 -14.31
N GLN A 407 36.48 13.66 -15.29
CA GLN A 407 37.33 14.84 -15.27
C GLN A 407 36.54 16.11 -15.59
N CYS A 408 36.79 17.15 -14.80
CA CYS A 408 36.22 18.47 -14.97
C CYS A 408 37.14 19.33 -15.82
N VAL A 409 36.64 19.82 -16.97
CA VAL A 409 37.40 20.61 -17.94
C VAL A 409 36.74 21.96 -18.23
N PRO A 410 37.47 22.98 -18.70
CA PRO A 410 36.87 24.25 -19.11
C PRO A 410 35.76 24.08 -20.14
N ARG A 411 34.78 25.00 -20.13
CA ARG A 411 33.67 24.97 -21.09
C ARG A 411 34.19 25.05 -22.53
N GLY A 412 33.74 24.14 -23.39
CA GLY A 412 34.13 24.06 -24.80
C GLY A 412 35.29 23.11 -25.06
N GLN A 413 35.95 22.59 -24.02
CA GLN A 413 36.90 21.50 -24.12
C GLN A 413 36.18 20.15 -23.95
N THR A 414 36.57 19.15 -24.74
CA THR A 414 36.10 17.76 -24.63
C THR A 414 37.30 16.83 -24.51
N GLY A 415 37.27 15.91 -23.54
CA GLY A 415 38.38 14.99 -23.26
C GLY A 415 39.55 15.64 -22.52
N GLY A 416 40.46 14.79 -22.05
CA GLY A 416 41.65 15.16 -21.29
C GLY A 416 41.47 15.08 -19.77
N SER A 417 42.61 15.03 -19.07
CA SER A 417 42.68 15.00 -17.61
C SER A 417 42.67 16.41 -17.02
N GLY A 418 41.63 16.74 -16.26
CA GLY A 418 41.61 17.92 -15.40
C GLY A 418 42.23 17.62 -14.02
N GLU A 419 42.53 18.65 -13.24
CA GLU A 419 42.94 18.47 -11.84
C GLU A 419 41.74 18.18 -10.91
N THR A 420 40.53 18.49 -11.38
CA THR A 420 39.29 18.33 -10.62
C THR A 420 38.47 17.18 -11.19
N GLN A 421 37.93 16.34 -10.31
CA GLN A 421 37.09 15.20 -10.67
C GLN A 421 35.80 15.20 -9.86
N VAL A 422 34.76 14.58 -10.41
CA VAL A 422 33.53 14.24 -9.70
C VAL A 422 33.22 12.76 -9.87
N THR A 423 32.52 12.18 -8.90
CA THR A 423 31.95 10.84 -9.04
C THR A 423 30.45 10.94 -9.26
N GLN A 424 29.93 10.37 -10.34
CA GLN A 424 28.50 10.17 -10.55
C GLN A 424 28.11 8.75 -10.15
N ARG A 425 27.01 8.62 -9.39
CA ARG A 425 26.34 7.36 -9.08
C ARG A 425 25.03 7.33 -9.86
N ILE A 426 24.81 6.29 -10.66
CA ILE A 426 23.67 6.20 -11.57
C ILE A 426 22.91 4.91 -11.30
N TRP A 427 21.59 5.01 -11.14
CA TRP A 427 20.66 3.89 -11.14
C TRP A 427 19.78 3.99 -12.37
N PHE A 428 19.83 2.99 -13.25
CA PHE A 428 18.99 2.93 -14.44
C PHE A 428 18.06 1.71 -14.41
N VAL A 429 16.75 1.96 -14.34
CA VAL A 429 15.70 0.93 -14.40
C VAL A 429 15.23 0.82 -15.84
N ALA A 430 15.83 -0.10 -16.60
CA ALA A 430 15.75 -0.12 -18.05
C ALA A 430 14.33 -0.38 -18.60
N ASP A 431 13.59 -1.29 -17.98
CA ASP A 431 12.23 -1.67 -18.38
C ASP A 431 11.17 -0.60 -18.08
N ARG A 432 11.54 0.41 -17.30
CA ARG A 432 10.69 1.55 -16.95
C ARG A 432 11.25 2.90 -17.40
N GLN A 433 12.42 2.89 -18.05
CA GLN A 433 13.11 4.10 -18.51
C GLN A 433 13.27 5.14 -17.40
N ILE A 434 13.64 4.72 -16.19
CA ILE A 434 13.89 5.65 -15.07
C ILE A 434 15.39 5.80 -14.86
N VAL A 435 15.86 7.04 -14.71
CA VAL A 435 17.25 7.34 -14.36
C VAL A 435 17.29 8.15 -13.07
N VAL A 436 18.08 7.69 -12.11
CA VAL A 436 18.45 8.44 -10.91
C VAL A 436 19.95 8.68 -10.93
N MET A 437 20.38 9.92 -10.73
CA MET A 437 21.79 10.29 -10.68
C MET A 437 22.10 11.10 -9.42
N ASP A 438 23.17 10.73 -8.73
CA ASP A 438 23.69 11.47 -7.58
C ASP A 438 25.21 11.66 -7.69
N GLU A 439 25.64 12.91 -7.69
CA GLU A 439 27.05 13.32 -7.76
C GLU A 439 27.60 13.77 -6.39
N TRP A 440 26.75 13.85 -5.36
CA TRP A 440 27.10 14.41 -4.05
C TRP A 440 27.31 13.35 -2.97
N ARG A 441 27.14 12.07 -3.31
CA ARG A 441 27.01 10.98 -2.35
C ARG A 441 25.98 11.34 -1.27
N THR A 442 24.83 11.81 -1.72
CA THR A 442 23.76 12.32 -0.86
C THR A 442 23.34 11.22 0.13
N PRO A 443 23.42 11.45 1.46
CA PRO A 443 23.05 10.44 2.45
C PRO A 443 21.57 10.04 2.33
N GLY A 444 21.29 8.73 2.41
CA GLY A 444 19.92 8.21 2.45
C GLY A 444 19.27 7.99 1.07
N VAL A 445 19.97 8.24 -0.03
CA VAL A 445 19.42 8.04 -1.39
C VAL A 445 19.09 6.58 -1.66
N GLU A 446 19.95 5.66 -1.24
CA GLU A 446 19.72 4.23 -1.41
C GLU A 446 18.47 3.78 -0.67
N GLU A 447 18.23 4.31 0.52
CA GLU A 447 17.02 4.05 1.29
C GLU A 447 15.78 4.62 0.61
N LEU A 448 15.90 5.84 0.10
CA LEU A 448 14.83 6.51 -0.65
C LEU A 448 14.44 5.71 -1.90
N LEU A 449 15.42 5.19 -2.63
CA LEU A 449 15.19 4.34 -3.81
C LEU A 449 14.63 2.97 -3.45
N ARG A 450 15.05 2.40 -2.33
CA ARG A 450 14.56 1.11 -1.84
C ARG A 450 13.08 1.18 -1.43
N THR A 451 12.66 2.30 -0.83
CA THR A 451 11.30 2.54 -0.34
C THR A 451 10.38 3.20 -1.34
N ALA A 452 10.89 3.60 -2.51
CA ALA A 452 10.12 4.14 -3.61
C ALA A 452 9.02 3.18 -4.09
N THR A 453 8.15 3.68 -4.95
CA THR A 453 7.13 2.90 -5.66
C THR A 453 7.36 2.97 -7.18
N ILE A 454 7.26 1.84 -7.87
CA ILE A 454 7.28 1.76 -9.35
C ILE A 454 5.90 1.29 -9.82
N SER A 455 5.38 1.97 -10.86
CA SER A 455 4.11 1.64 -11.53
C SER A 455 4.26 0.81 -12.81
#